data_AF-A0A9P0B9P1-F1
#
_entry.id   AF-A0A9P0B9P1-F1
#
_cell.length_a   1.000
_cell.length_b   1.000
_cell.length_c   1.000
_cell.angle_alpha   90.00
_cell.angle_beta   90.00
_cell.angle_gamma   90.00
#
_symmetry.space_group_name_H-M   'P 1'
#
loop_
_entity.id
_entity.type
_entity.pdbx_description
1 polymer ?
#
loop_
_entity_poly.entity_id
_entity_poly.type
_entity_poly.pdbx_seq_one_letter_code
_entity_poly.pdbx_strand_id
1 'polypeptide(L)'
;MGPQSGQPRGYAFVTYVNKKDAEKAKESLNNLKLGQKNILVTWAHSISNEEVEKPKPDIHIPALAMSKGEKKTDKMTQIQAIEEKLRLMEHKREVELKINDTVATKPLVISQFQQNKTLAATTTKSSYSIKRNDRHHKPYGRNRPRK
;
A
#
# COMPACT_ATOMS: atom_id res chain seq x y z
N MET A 1 24.13 8.53 1.38
CA MET A 1 23.64 9.82 0.84
C MET A 1 22.49 9.52 -0.10
N GLY A 2 21.31 10.10 0.14
CA GLY A 2 20.14 9.84 -0.72
C GLY A 2 20.31 10.42 -2.13
N PRO A 3 19.47 10.02 -3.10
CA PRO A 3 19.60 10.38 -4.52
C PRO A 3 19.47 11.89 -4.82
N GLN A 4 19.04 12.73 -3.88
CA GLN A 4 18.97 14.19 -3.99
C GLN A 4 19.99 14.94 -3.11
N SER A 5 20.92 14.23 -2.48
CA SER A 5 21.98 14.88 -1.71
C SER A 5 22.83 15.78 -2.62
N GLY A 6 22.94 17.07 -2.28
CA GLY A 6 23.74 18.06 -3.01
C GLY A 6 22.97 18.92 -4.03
N GLN A 7 21.70 18.64 -4.32
CA GLN A 7 20.89 19.54 -5.15
C GLN A 7 20.33 20.72 -4.33
N PRO A 8 20.35 21.95 -4.85
CA PRO A 8 19.78 23.11 -4.16
C PRO A 8 18.26 22.97 -4.04
N ARG A 9 17.72 23.29 -2.87
CA ARG A 9 16.28 23.13 -2.56
C ARG A 9 15.38 24.23 -3.15
N GLY A 10 15.96 25.24 -3.78
CA GLY A 10 15.21 26.33 -4.42
C GLY A 10 14.71 27.43 -3.47
N TYR A 11 15.23 27.50 -2.23
CA TYR A 11 14.97 28.57 -1.28
C TYR A 11 16.26 28.95 -0.54
N ALA A 12 16.29 30.15 0.03
CA ALA A 12 17.38 30.65 0.86
C ALA A 12 16.82 31.55 1.97
N PHE A 13 17.60 31.72 3.04
CA PHE A 13 17.31 32.66 4.12
C PHE A 13 18.36 33.74 4.12
N VAL A 14 17.93 34.99 4.25
CA VAL A 14 18.79 36.17 4.29
C VAL A 14 18.49 36.94 5.57
N THR A 15 19.51 37.15 6.39
CA THR A 15 19.41 37.92 7.63
C THR A 15 19.96 39.31 7.38
N TYR A 16 19.11 40.33 7.54
CA TYR A 16 19.51 41.73 7.46
C TYR A 16 19.89 42.28 8.83
N VAL A 17 20.81 43.24 8.85
CA VAL A 17 21.18 43.97 10.08
C VAL A 17 20.05 44.92 10.51
N ASN A 18 19.47 45.64 9.54
CA ASN A 18 18.40 46.61 9.79
C ASN A 18 17.05 46.10 9.30
N LYS A 19 15.99 46.35 10.08
CA LYS A 19 14.62 46.01 9.69
C LYS A 19 14.16 46.76 8.43
N LYS A 20 14.52 48.05 8.29
CA LYS A 20 14.12 48.90 7.16
C LYS A 20 14.63 48.34 5.82
N ASP A 21 15.85 47.83 5.80
CA ASP A 21 16.45 47.24 4.60
C ASP A 21 15.72 45.95 4.21
N ALA A 22 15.32 45.15 5.19
CA ALA A 22 14.52 43.94 4.95
C ALA A 22 13.12 44.25 4.41
N GLU A 23 12.45 45.28 4.94
CA GLU A 23 11.14 45.74 4.45
C GLU A 23 11.24 46.21 2.99
N LYS A 24 12.23 47.07 2.68
CA LYS A 24 12.48 47.54 1.31
C LYS A 24 12.80 46.40 0.34
N ALA A 25 13.63 45.44 0.76
CA ALA A 25 13.96 44.27 -0.04
C ALA A 25 12.73 43.41 -0.31
N LYS A 26 11.88 43.19 0.70
CA LYS A 26 10.62 42.45 0.55
C LYS A 26 9.70 43.13 -0.46
N GLU A 27 9.51 44.44 -0.37
CA GLU A 27 8.64 45.18 -1.30
C GLU A 27 9.16 45.18 -2.73
N SER A 28 10.48 45.35 -2.90
CA SER A 28 11.10 45.49 -4.23
C SER A 28 11.30 44.16 -4.95
N LEU A 29 11.59 43.08 -4.20
CA LEU A 29 12.00 41.79 -4.76
C LEU A 29 10.89 40.74 -4.73
N ASN A 30 9.83 40.94 -3.96
CA ASN A 30 8.72 39.99 -3.93
C ASN A 30 8.02 39.91 -5.30
N ASN A 31 7.82 38.70 -5.80
CA ASN A 31 7.30 38.38 -7.12
C ASN A 31 8.17 38.86 -8.29
N LEU A 32 9.43 39.20 -8.07
CA LEU A 32 10.36 39.55 -9.14
C LEU A 32 10.67 38.31 -9.99
N LYS A 33 10.68 38.46 -11.31
CA LYS A 33 11.04 37.37 -12.24
C LYS A 33 12.55 37.17 -12.28
N LEU A 34 13.02 36.04 -11.77
CA LEU A 34 14.42 35.62 -11.77
C LEU A 34 14.59 34.40 -12.71
N GLY A 35 15.12 34.65 -13.91
CA GLY A 35 15.24 33.62 -14.95
C GLY A 35 13.86 33.12 -15.40
N GLN A 36 13.57 31.84 -15.12
CA GLN A 36 12.31 31.20 -15.50
C GLN A 36 11.27 31.16 -14.38
N LYS A 37 11.60 31.64 -13.17
CA LYS A 37 10.70 31.57 -11.99
C LYS A 37 10.55 32.94 -11.35
N ASN A 38 9.42 33.17 -10.70
CA ASN A 38 9.25 34.34 -9.85
C ASN A 38 9.70 33.99 -8.44
N ILE A 39 10.41 34.90 -7.77
CA ILE A 39 10.84 34.72 -6.40
C ILE A 39 9.78 35.21 -5.42
N LEU A 40 9.62 34.52 -4.30
CA LEU A 40 8.72 34.89 -3.22
C LEU A 40 9.57 35.34 -2.03
N VAL A 41 9.32 36.56 -1.53
CA VAL A 41 10.03 37.09 -0.36
C VAL A 41 9.03 37.26 0.79
N THR A 42 9.21 36.45 1.84
CA THR A 42 8.34 36.42 3.03
C THR A 42 9.17 36.56 4.30
N TRP A 43 8.49 36.87 5.40
CA TRP A 43 9.12 36.86 6.71
C TRP A 43 9.46 35.43 7.12
N ALA A 44 10.67 35.25 7.67
CA ALA A 44 11.07 33.97 8.23
C ALA A 44 10.20 33.64 9.45
N HIS A 45 9.68 32.41 9.49
CA HIS A 45 9.01 31.90 10.66
C HIS A 45 10.04 31.09 11.45
N SER A 46 10.25 31.44 12.72
CA SER A 46 11.06 30.62 13.61
C SER A 46 10.26 29.36 13.93
N ILE A 47 10.60 28.25 13.28
CA ILE A 47 10.11 26.94 13.72
C ILE A 47 10.92 26.64 14.98
N SER A 48 10.32 26.81 16.16
CA SER A 48 10.89 26.16 17.34
C SER A 48 10.88 24.67 17.05
N ASN A 49 12.01 23.97 17.29
CA ASN A 49 12.06 22.52 17.08
C ASN A 49 10.97 21.76 17.88
N GLU A 50 10.33 22.43 18.84
CA GLU A 50 9.19 21.91 19.61
C GLU A 50 7.86 21.94 18.86
N GLU A 51 7.65 22.82 17.87
CA GLU A 51 6.39 22.86 17.10
C GLU A 51 6.27 21.69 16.09
N VAL A 52 7.36 20.96 15.86
CA VAL A 52 7.37 19.71 15.07
C VAL A 52 6.72 18.55 15.84
N GLU A 53 6.48 18.70 17.14
CA GLU A 53 5.69 17.77 17.96
C GLU A 53 4.22 18.17 18.10
N LYS A 54 3.62 18.89 17.13
CA LYS A 54 2.16 18.83 17.02
C LYS A 54 1.80 17.35 16.83
N PRO A 55 1.11 16.71 17.79
CA PRO A 55 0.76 15.30 17.66
C PRO A 55 -0.03 15.18 16.37
N LYS A 56 0.43 14.31 15.47
CA LYS A 56 -0.28 13.99 14.23
C LYS A 56 -1.75 13.81 14.60
N PRO A 57 -2.69 14.51 13.94
CA PRO A 57 -4.10 14.33 14.25
C PRO A 57 -4.40 12.84 14.18
N ASP A 58 -5.03 12.29 15.21
CA ASP A 58 -5.34 10.88 15.27
C ASP A 58 -6.29 10.54 14.11
N ILE A 59 -5.74 9.93 13.06
CA ILE A 59 -6.51 9.56 11.88
C ILE A 59 -7.23 8.26 12.23
N HIS A 60 -8.41 8.38 12.83
CA HIS A 60 -9.27 7.23 13.09
C HIS A 60 -9.85 6.73 11.76
N ILE A 61 -9.15 5.80 11.12
CA ILE A 61 -9.60 5.09 9.92
C ILE A 61 -10.36 3.83 10.39
N PRO A 62 -11.70 3.76 10.27
CA PRO A 62 -12.48 2.62 10.75
C PRO A 62 -12.04 1.28 10.14
N ALA A 63 -11.51 1.32 8.91
CA ALA A 63 -10.97 0.14 8.23
C ALA A 63 -9.65 -0.39 8.86
N LEU A 64 -8.88 0.46 9.56
CA LEU A 64 -7.64 0.08 10.27
C LEU A 64 -7.90 -0.21 11.77
N ALA A 65 -9.01 0.26 12.34
CA ALA A 65 -9.38 0.00 13.73
C ALA A 65 -9.63 -1.50 14.02
N MET A 66 -9.90 -2.29 12.98
CA MET A 66 -10.09 -3.73 13.10
C MET A 66 -8.78 -4.51 13.29
N SER A 67 -7.61 -3.90 13.06
CA SER A 67 -6.32 -4.61 13.11
C SER A 67 -5.51 -4.39 14.39
N LYS A 68 -6.06 -3.79 15.46
CA LYS A 68 -5.33 -3.67 16.73
C LYS A 68 -6.17 -4.05 17.95
N GLY A 69 -6.29 -5.35 18.13
CA GLY A 69 -6.44 -5.98 19.44
C GLY A 69 -5.46 -7.14 19.51
N GLU A 70 -4.16 -6.86 19.67
CA GLU A 70 -3.19 -7.88 20.08
C GLU A 70 -3.48 -8.28 21.53
N LYS A 71 -4.56 -9.05 21.73
CA LYS A 71 -4.59 -9.98 22.86
C LYS A 71 -3.49 -10.98 22.53
N LYS A 72 -2.41 -10.99 23.33
CA LYS A 72 -1.42 -12.07 23.31
C LYS A 72 -2.24 -13.36 23.34
N THR A 73 -2.26 -14.11 22.23
CA THR A 73 -2.99 -15.38 22.17
C THR A 73 -2.49 -16.24 23.33
N ASP A 74 -3.39 -16.93 24.01
CA ASP A 74 -3.05 -17.72 25.19
C ASP A 74 -1.86 -18.65 24.88
N LYS A 75 -0.98 -18.88 25.87
CA LYS A 75 0.26 -19.65 25.67
C LYS A 75 -0.05 -21.04 25.11
N MET A 76 -1.15 -21.64 25.57
CA MET A 76 -1.67 -22.91 25.06
C MET A 76 -2.01 -22.84 23.56
N THR A 77 -2.65 -21.77 23.11
CA THR A 77 -2.98 -21.55 21.70
C THR A 77 -1.74 -21.37 20.84
N GLN A 78 -0.71 -20.69 21.33
CA GLN A 78 0.56 -20.54 20.61
C GLN A 78 1.27 -21.89 20.47
N ILE A 79 1.28 -22.69 21.54
CA ILE A 79 1.88 -24.03 21.52
C ILE A 79 1.16 -24.93 20.51
N GLN A 80 -0.17 -24.98 20.55
CA GLN A 80 -0.98 -25.77 19.60
C GLN A 80 -0.73 -25.36 18.15
N ALA A 81 -0.65 -24.06 17.87
CA ALA A 81 -0.37 -23.57 16.53
C ALA A 81 1.01 -24.01 16.02
N ILE A 82 2.01 -24.12 16.91
CA ILE A 82 3.35 -24.62 16.57
C ILE A 82 3.31 -26.12 16.30
N GLU A 83 2.64 -26.90 17.15
CA GLU A 83 2.50 -28.37 17.01
C GLU A 83 1.79 -28.76 15.71
N GLU A 84 0.66 -28.14 15.39
CA GLU A 84 -0.06 -28.42 14.14
C GLU A 84 0.78 -28.07 12.90
N LYS A 85 1.53 -26.97 12.95
CA LYS A 85 2.41 -26.55 11.85
C LYS A 85 3.55 -27.54 11.64
N LEU A 86 4.17 -28.02 12.72
CA LEU A 86 5.19 -29.06 12.68
C LEU A 86 4.64 -30.34 12.05
N ARG A 87 3.43 -30.77 12.44
CA ARG A 87 2.76 -31.95 11.87
C ARG A 87 2.51 -31.81 10.36
N LEU A 88 2.07 -30.64 9.92
CA LEU A 88 1.89 -30.33 8.49
C LEU A 88 3.22 -30.33 7.74
N MET A 89 4.30 -29.84 8.33
CA MET A 89 5.63 -29.85 7.71
C MET A 89 6.26 -31.24 7.65
N GLU A 90 5.94 -32.12 8.59
CA GLU A 90 6.35 -33.52 8.55
C GLU A 90 5.66 -34.27 7.40
N HIS A 91 4.33 -34.12 7.28
CA HIS A 91 3.57 -34.74 6.19
C HIS A 91 3.94 -34.19 4.80
N LYS A 92 4.35 -32.92 4.73
CA LYS A 92 4.84 -32.29 3.48
C LYS A 92 6.29 -32.65 3.14
N ARG A 93 7.06 -33.23 4.08
CA ARG A 93 8.41 -33.74 3.82
C ARG A 93 8.40 -35.09 3.10
N GLU A 94 7.36 -35.90 3.31
CA GLU A 94 7.26 -37.23 2.70
C GLU A 94 6.57 -37.22 1.34
N VAL A 95 5.72 -36.22 1.05
CA VAL A 95 5.11 -36.04 -0.26
C VAL A 95 5.75 -34.84 -0.98
N GLU A 96 6.77 -35.16 -1.78
CA GLU A 96 7.17 -34.41 -2.98
C GLU A 96 7.99 -33.11 -2.76
N LEU A 97 9.31 -33.26 -2.66
CA LEU A 97 10.26 -32.31 -3.25
C LEU A 97 11.36 -33.07 -4.02
N LYS A 98 10.99 -33.65 -5.16
CA LYS A 98 11.98 -33.92 -6.22
C LYS A 98 12.31 -32.58 -6.87
N ILE A 99 13.39 -31.97 -6.44
CA ILE A 99 13.96 -30.77 -7.06
C ILE A 99 14.67 -31.21 -8.35
N ASN A 100 13.87 -31.50 -9.39
CA ASN A 100 14.24 -31.49 -10.82
C ASN A 100 13.08 -31.92 -11.73
N ASP A 101 11.83 -31.56 -11.42
CA ASP A 101 10.81 -31.52 -12.46
C ASP A 101 11.05 -30.27 -13.32
N THR A 102 11.98 -30.39 -14.26
CA THR A 102 12.19 -29.37 -15.28
C THR A 102 10.86 -29.06 -15.95
N VAL A 103 10.58 -27.77 -16.14
CA VAL A 103 9.40 -27.19 -16.81
C VAL A 103 9.10 -27.75 -18.22
N ALA A 104 9.92 -28.67 -18.72
CA ALA A 104 9.80 -29.31 -20.03
C ALA A 104 8.74 -30.41 -20.11
N THR A 105 8.34 -31.05 -19.00
CA THR A 105 7.43 -32.21 -19.04
C THR A 105 5.99 -31.92 -18.59
N LYS A 106 5.71 -30.75 -18.00
CA LYS A 106 4.34 -30.39 -17.60
C LYS A 106 3.67 -29.61 -18.73
N PRO A 107 2.59 -30.13 -19.34
CA PRO A 107 1.86 -29.40 -20.37
C PRO A 107 1.29 -28.10 -19.78
N LEU A 108 1.30 -27.03 -20.57
CA LEU A 108 0.80 -25.71 -20.16
C LEU A 108 -0.61 -25.83 -19.57
N VAL A 109 -0.85 -25.13 -18.46
CA VAL A 109 -2.14 -25.10 -17.73
C VAL A 109 -3.33 -24.88 -18.67
N ILE A 110 -3.14 -24.03 -19.68
CA ILE A 110 -4.14 -23.72 -20.73
C ILE A 110 -4.57 -24.96 -21.54
N SER A 111 -3.68 -25.92 -21.79
CA SER A 111 -4.01 -27.17 -22.48
C SER A 111 -4.91 -28.07 -21.64
N GLN A 112 -4.72 -28.11 -20.32
CA GLN A 112 -5.53 -28.94 -19.43
C GLN A 112 -6.98 -28.44 -19.32
N PHE A 113 -7.19 -27.12 -19.38
CA PHE A 113 -8.52 -26.53 -19.35
C PHE A 113 -9.35 -26.77 -20.63
N GLN A 114 -8.71 -27.06 -21.76
CA GLN A 114 -9.41 -27.33 -23.02
C GLN A 114 -9.87 -28.80 -23.15
N GLN A 115 -9.21 -29.75 -22.49
CA GLN A 115 -9.55 -31.17 -22.60
C GLN A 115 -10.83 -31.58 -21.86
N ASN A 116 -11.34 -30.76 -20.93
CA ASN A 116 -12.57 -31.06 -20.20
C ASN A 116 -13.86 -30.69 -20.95
N LYS A 117 -13.78 -30.15 -22.18
CA LYS A 117 -14.99 -29.80 -22.96
C LYS A 117 -15.49 -30.92 -23.88
N THR A 118 -14.73 -32.00 -24.09
CA THR A 118 -15.09 -33.05 -25.07
C THR A 118 -15.30 -34.46 -24.50
N LEU A 119 -15.32 -34.64 -23.17
CA LEU A 119 -15.56 -35.96 -22.55
C LEU A 119 -16.68 -36.01 -21.49
N ALA A 120 -17.50 -34.96 -21.36
CA ALA A 120 -18.62 -34.94 -20.40
C ALA A 120 -19.94 -35.50 -20.97
N ALA A 121 -19.88 -36.53 -21.81
CA ALA A 121 -21.01 -37.41 -22.05
C ALA A 121 -20.73 -38.73 -21.33
N THR A 122 -21.62 -39.09 -20.41
CA THR A 122 -21.64 -40.34 -19.61
C THR A 122 -20.87 -40.28 -18.29
N THR A 123 -21.54 -39.92 -17.20
CA THR A 123 -21.81 -40.79 -16.02
C THR A 123 -22.45 -39.98 -14.89
N THR A 124 -23.14 -40.71 -14.02
CA THR A 124 -24.24 -40.31 -13.14
C THR A 124 -23.84 -39.66 -11.81
N LYS A 125 -24.64 -38.66 -11.40
CA LYS A 125 -25.07 -38.32 -10.03
C LYS A 125 -23.98 -37.90 -9.01
N SER A 126 -24.00 -36.63 -8.62
CA SER A 126 -24.35 -36.22 -7.25
C SER A 126 -24.46 -34.70 -7.16
N SER A 127 -25.62 -34.25 -6.69
CA SER A 127 -26.06 -32.87 -6.59
C SER A 127 -25.55 -32.21 -5.30
N TYR A 128 -24.68 -31.22 -5.44
CA TYR A 128 -24.58 -30.13 -4.48
C TYR A 128 -24.52 -28.80 -5.25
N SER A 129 -25.69 -28.26 -5.56
CA SER A 129 -25.80 -26.91 -6.11
C SER A 129 -25.46 -25.89 -5.02
N ILE A 130 -24.20 -25.48 -4.93
CA ILE A 130 -23.84 -24.27 -4.20
C ILE A 130 -24.32 -23.10 -5.06
N LYS A 131 -25.49 -22.55 -4.72
CA LYS A 131 -25.98 -21.29 -5.27
C LYS A 131 -25.00 -20.19 -4.87
N ARG A 132 -24.00 -19.92 -5.71
CA ARG A 132 -23.16 -18.73 -5.58
C ARG A 132 -24.00 -17.55 -6.07
N ASN A 133 -24.57 -16.82 -5.12
CA ASN A 133 -25.24 -15.57 -5.42
C ASN A 133 -24.16 -14.53 -5.70
N ASP A 134 -23.58 -14.56 -6.90
CA ASP A 134 -22.57 -13.63 -7.38
C ASP A 134 -23.21 -12.26 -7.64
N ARG A 135 -23.56 -11.57 -6.54
CA ARG A 135 -23.86 -10.14 -6.55
C ARG A 135 -22.55 -9.41 -6.82
N HIS A 136 -22.27 -9.24 -8.11
CA HIS A 136 -21.22 -8.39 -8.65
C HIS A 136 -21.42 -6.96 -8.17
N HIS A 137 -20.90 -6.63 -6.98
CA HIS A 137 -20.83 -5.26 -6.51
C HIS A 137 -19.67 -4.56 -7.22
N LYS A 138 -19.94 -4.03 -8.42
CA LYS A 138 -18.96 -3.18 -9.11
C LYS A 138 -18.80 -1.89 -8.30
N PRO A 139 -17.58 -1.46 -7.95
CA PRO A 139 -17.35 -0.30 -7.09
C PRO A 139 -17.73 1.05 -7.74
N TYR A 140 -18.15 1.05 -9.01
CA TYR A 140 -18.66 2.23 -9.71
C TYR A 140 -19.95 1.89 -10.48
N GLY A 141 -21.02 1.59 -9.76
CA GLY A 141 -22.38 1.59 -10.29
C GLY A 141 -22.93 3.01 -10.30
N ARG A 142 -22.78 3.72 -11.42
CA ARG A 142 -23.31 5.07 -11.61
C ARG A 142 -24.85 5.03 -11.62
N ASN A 143 -25.50 5.47 -10.54
CA ASN A 143 -26.93 5.76 -10.56
C ASN A 143 -27.17 6.91 -11.55
N ARG A 144 -27.84 6.61 -12.67
CA ARG A 144 -28.45 7.64 -13.51
C ARG A 144 -29.79 8.03 -12.87
N PRO A 145 -30.08 9.32 -12.66
CA PRO A 145 -31.42 9.75 -12.29
C PRO A 145 -32.36 9.48 -13.47
N ARG A 146 -33.52 8.87 -13.20
CA ARG A 146 -34.60 8.76 -14.18
C ARG A 146 -35.37 10.09 -14.18
N LYS A 147 -35.73 10.56 -15.38
CA LYS A 147 -36.70 11.64 -15.58
C LYS A 147 -38.11 11.16 -15.22
#